data_AF-A0A7Y1ZA37-F1
#
_entry.id   AF-A0A7Y1ZA37-F1
#
_cell.length_a   1.000
_cell.length_b   1.000
_cell.length_c   1.000
_cell.angle_alpha   90.00
_cell.angle_beta   90.00
_cell.angle_gamma   90.00
#
_symmetry.space_group_name_H-M   'P 1'
#
loop_
_entity.id
_entity.type
_entity.pdbx_description
1 polymer ?
#
loop_
_entity_poly.entity_id
_entity_poly.type
_entity_poly.pdbx_seq_one_letter_code
_entity_poly.pdbx_strand_id
1 'polypeptide(L)'
;MEHLNDFINNLPDFLGIFILMLSTFLIGYFSAYGMQRAKYQKLLRKLNRKTNLSDISKKEKDLEVIFTEIKPKIIEVVKETQEEMQKDIEEEQVPVKSQEEIIQQARTSYITYTKNKPQLNFDNFGYADASQKEDLTRINGIGPYIEQKLNEIGIYTVDQISKLKEEDIRVITELIDFFPGRIERDDWVGQAEDLTV
;
A
#
# COMPACT_ATOMS: atom_id res chain seq x y z
N MET A 1 42.81 6.27 -53.36
CA MET A 1 41.91 5.47 -54.22
C MET A 1 42.29 3.99 -54.18
N GLU A 2 43.58 3.62 -54.27
CA GLU A 2 44.03 2.21 -54.16
C GLU A 2 43.63 1.50 -52.86
N HIS A 3 43.88 2.11 -51.69
CA HIS A 3 43.47 1.54 -50.40
C HIS A 3 41.97 1.23 -50.28
N LEU A 4 41.12 1.96 -51.00
CA LEU A 4 39.67 1.77 -50.96
C LEU A 4 39.26 0.60 -51.85
N ASN A 5 39.94 0.42 -52.99
CA ASN A 5 39.75 -0.74 -53.86
C ASN A 5 40.27 -2.02 -53.20
N ASP A 6 41.42 -1.96 -52.51
CA ASP A 6 41.94 -3.11 -51.76
C ASP A 6 41.01 -3.51 -50.61
N PHE A 7 40.36 -2.54 -49.95
CA PHE A 7 39.34 -2.81 -48.94
C PHE A 7 38.10 -3.47 -49.54
N ILE A 8 37.61 -2.98 -50.67
CA ILE A 8 36.43 -3.55 -51.36
C ILE A 8 36.72 -4.97 -51.86
N ASN A 9 37.94 -5.23 -52.34
CA ASN A 9 38.34 -6.55 -52.82
C ASN A 9 38.48 -7.58 -51.70
N ASN A 10 38.94 -7.15 -50.52
CA ASN A 10 39.06 -8.02 -49.33
C ASN A 10 37.79 -8.01 -48.44
N LEU A 11 36.74 -7.27 -48.84
CA LEU A 11 35.47 -7.20 -48.13
C LEU A 11 34.83 -8.59 -47.86
N PRO A 12 34.88 -9.57 -48.79
CA PRO A 12 34.35 -10.91 -48.53
C PRO A 12 35.05 -11.63 -47.39
N ASP A 13 36.37 -11.48 -47.25
CA ASP A 13 37.15 -12.12 -46.19
C ASP A 13 36.82 -11.50 -44.83
N PHE A 14 36.74 -10.17 -44.75
CA PHE A 14 36.29 -9.47 -43.55
C PHE A 14 34.85 -9.83 -43.18
N LEU A 15 33.97 -9.99 -44.17
CA LEU A 15 32.58 -10.40 -43.93
C LEU A 15 32.51 -11.84 -43.38
N GLY A 16 33.35 -12.75 -43.86
CA GLY A 16 33.44 -14.11 -43.31
C GLY A 16 33.87 -14.14 -41.84
N ILE A 17 34.91 -13.39 -41.50
CA ILE A 17 35.41 -13.26 -40.11
C ILE A 17 34.36 -12.58 -39.23
N PHE A 18 33.67 -11.56 -39.75
CA PHE A 18 32.60 -10.88 -39.06
C PHE A 18 31.41 -11.81 -38.77
N ILE A 19 30.98 -12.63 -39.73
CA ILE A 19 29.92 -13.62 -39.54
C ILE A 19 30.32 -14.67 -38.49
N LEU A 20 31.59 -15.08 -38.48
CA LEU A 20 32.11 -16.03 -37.49
C LEU A 20 32.12 -15.42 -36.08
N MET A 21 32.61 -14.19 -35.92
CA MET A 21 32.55 -13.44 -34.65
C MET A 21 31.11 -13.20 -34.20
N LEU A 22 30.22 -12.83 -35.13
CA LEU A 22 28.81 -12.58 -34.87
C LEU A 22 28.10 -13.85 -34.39
N SER A 23 28.34 -14.99 -35.04
CA SER A 23 27.74 -16.27 -34.63
C SER A 23 28.12 -16.66 -33.19
N THR A 24 29.41 -16.65 -32.85
CA THR A 24 29.88 -16.99 -31.49
C THR A 24 29.35 -16.02 -30.43
N PHE A 25 29.26 -14.73 -30.76
CA PHE A 25 28.64 -13.72 -29.91
C PHE A 25 27.15 -14.00 -29.68
N LEU A 26 26.39 -14.31 -30.73
CA LEU A 26 24.96 -14.64 -30.62
C LEU A 26 24.74 -15.90 -29.79
N ILE A 27 25.52 -16.97 -29.99
CA ILE A 27 25.43 -18.18 -29.16
C ILE A 27 25.70 -17.86 -27.68
N GLY A 28 26.73 -17.08 -27.38
CA GLY A 28 27.04 -16.64 -26.01
C GLY A 28 25.94 -15.77 -25.40
N TYR A 29 25.43 -14.80 -26.17
CA TYR A 29 24.38 -13.88 -25.76
C TYR A 29 23.06 -14.61 -25.46
N PHE A 30 22.61 -15.51 -26.34
CA PHE A 30 21.38 -16.28 -26.11
C PHE A 30 21.53 -17.25 -24.93
N SER A 31 22.70 -17.88 -24.76
CA SER A 31 22.98 -18.74 -23.60
C SER A 31 22.90 -17.98 -22.28
N ALA A 32 23.54 -16.80 -22.21
CA ALA A 32 23.50 -15.93 -21.03
C ALA A 32 22.08 -15.40 -20.77
N TYR A 33 21.38 -14.95 -21.83
CA TYR A 33 20.03 -14.41 -21.76
C TYR A 33 19.01 -15.44 -21.24
N GLY A 34 19.10 -16.69 -21.71
CA GLY A 34 18.27 -17.79 -21.23
C GLY A 34 18.52 -18.13 -19.76
N MET A 35 19.80 -18.19 -19.36
CA MET A 35 20.18 -18.47 -17.98
C MET A 35 19.74 -17.36 -17.02
N GLN A 36 19.85 -16.10 -17.44
CA GLN A 36 19.41 -14.95 -16.68
C GLN A 36 17.88 -14.95 -16.49
N ARG A 37 17.11 -15.22 -17.57
CA ARG A 37 15.66 -15.40 -17.49
C ARG A 37 15.26 -16.52 -16.53
N ALA A 38 15.96 -17.66 -16.55
CA ALA A 38 15.68 -18.77 -15.65
C ALA A 38 15.96 -18.44 -14.17
N LYS A 39 17.01 -17.66 -13.88
CA LYS A 39 17.31 -17.15 -12.51
C LYS A 39 16.19 -16.23 -12.01
N TYR A 40 15.76 -15.25 -12.81
CA TYR A 40 14.66 -14.35 -12.44
C TYR A 40 13.34 -15.10 -12.27
N GLN A 41 13.02 -16.08 -13.12
CA GLN A 41 11.83 -16.91 -12.94
C GLN A 41 11.85 -17.71 -11.63
N LYS A 42 13.00 -18.23 -11.21
CA LYS A 42 13.13 -18.91 -9.91
C LYS A 42 12.94 -17.95 -8.73
N LEU A 43 13.47 -16.73 -8.83
CA LEU A 43 13.26 -15.68 -7.82
C LEU A 43 11.79 -15.27 -7.75
N LEU A 44 11.13 -15.05 -8.89
CA LEU A 44 9.70 -14.76 -8.98
C LEU A 44 8.85 -15.90 -8.40
N ARG A 45 9.20 -17.16 -8.68
CA ARG A 45 8.53 -18.33 -8.07
C ARG A 45 8.73 -18.39 -6.56
N LYS A 46 9.91 -18.05 -6.04
CA LYS A 46 10.17 -17.98 -4.59
C LYS A 46 9.41 -16.83 -3.93
N LEU A 47 9.31 -15.68 -4.61
CA LEU A 47 8.54 -14.52 -4.14
C LEU A 47 7.05 -14.85 -4.08
N ASN A 48 6.47 -15.39 -5.15
CA ASN A 48 5.07 -15.86 -5.21
C ASN A 48 4.74 -17.03 -4.26
N ARG A 49 5.75 -17.70 -3.68
CA ARG A 49 5.54 -18.73 -2.66
C ARG A 49 5.59 -18.16 -1.24
N LYS A 50 6.29 -17.03 -1.04
CA LYS A 50 6.34 -16.30 0.23
C LYS A 50 5.15 -15.35 0.37
N THR A 51 4.74 -14.72 -0.72
CA THR A 51 3.47 -14.00 -0.82
C THR A 51 2.42 -15.01 -1.23
N ASN A 52 1.53 -15.39 -0.33
CA ASN A 52 0.53 -16.44 -0.52
C ASN A 52 -0.58 -16.00 -1.49
N LEU A 53 -0.21 -15.54 -2.70
CA LEU A 53 -1.07 -14.86 -3.67
C LEU A 53 -2.08 -15.83 -4.31
N SER A 54 -1.75 -17.13 -4.35
CA SER A 54 -2.69 -18.17 -4.72
C SER A 54 -3.74 -18.42 -3.65
N ASP A 55 -3.39 -18.33 -2.36
CA ASP A 55 -4.37 -18.41 -1.28
C ASP A 55 -5.23 -17.15 -1.21
N ILE A 56 -4.68 -15.98 -1.53
CA ILE A 56 -5.45 -14.72 -1.67
C ILE A 56 -6.40 -14.80 -2.88
N SER A 57 -5.94 -15.25 -4.05
CA SER A 57 -6.79 -15.40 -5.24
C SER A 57 -7.84 -16.52 -5.11
N LYS A 58 -7.51 -17.61 -4.41
CA LYS A 58 -8.45 -18.68 -4.08
C LYS A 58 -9.48 -18.20 -3.07
N LYS A 59 -9.05 -17.45 -2.04
CA LYS A 59 -9.94 -16.78 -1.08
C LYS A 59 -10.81 -15.71 -1.75
N GLU A 60 -10.31 -14.97 -2.74
CA GLU A 60 -11.07 -13.98 -3.50
C GLU A 60 -12.13 -14.63 -4.41
N LYS A 61 -11.79 -15.74 -5.09
CA LYS A 61 -12.77 -16.54 -5.84
C LYS A 61 -13.79 -17.21 -4.94
N ASP A 62 -13.38 -17.74 -3.79
CA ASP A 62 -14.30 -18.32 -2.80
C ASP A 62 -15.21 -17.22 -2.23
N LEU A 63 -14.70 -16.01 -2.01
CA LEU A 63 -15.50 -14.84 -1.61
C LEU A 63 -16.49 -14.40 -2.71
N GLU A 64 -16.11 -14.41 -4.00
CA GLU A 64 -17.03 -14.13 -5.11
C GLU A 64 -18.13 -15.19 -5.23
N VAL A 65 -17.79 -16.48 -5.11
CA VAL A 65 -18.78 -17.57 -5.15
C VAL A 65 -19.74 -17.46 -3.96
N ILE A 66 -19.20 -17.22 -2.77
CA ILE A 66 -19.98 -16.94 -1.55
C ILE A 66 -20.87 -15.70 -1.75
N PHE A 67 -20.38 -14.60 -2.33
CA PHE A 67 -21.20 -13.41 -2.60
C PHE A 67 -22.28 -13.63 -3.66
N THR A 68 -22.03 -14.50 -4.64
CA THR A 68 -22.96 -14.80 -5.73
C THR A 68 -24.12 -15.68 -5.24
N GLU A 69 -23.85 -16.55 -4.26
CA GLU A 69 -24.84 -17.44 -3.65
C GLU A 69 -25.54 -16.81 -2.43
N ILE A 70 -24.86 -15.93 -1.69
CA ILE A 70 -25.45 -15.19 -0.56
C ILE A 70 -26.32 -14.02 -1.03
N LYS A 71 -26.03 -13.37 -2.17
CA LYS A 71 -26.90 -12.29 -2.71
C LYS A 71 -28.37 -12.70 -2.86
N PRO A 72 -28.73 -13.83 -3.50
CA PRO A 72 -30.13 -14.24 -3.62
C PRO A 72 -30.75 -14.57 -2.27
N LYS A 73 -29.99 -15.17 -1.34
CA LYS A 73 -30.48 -15.48 0.01
C LYS A 73 -30.65 -14.25 0.89
N ILE A 74 -29.78 -13.24 0.77
CA ILE A 74 -29.96 -11.94 1.43
C ILE A 74 -31.15 -11.23 0.80
N ILE A 75 -31.33 -11.25 -0.51
CA ILE A 75 -32.50 -10.63 -1.16
C ILE A 75 -33.79 -11.34 -0.71
N GLU A 76 -33.78 -12.67 -0.61
CA GLU A 76 -34.93 -13.47 -0.17
C GLU A 76 -35.24 -13.25 1.32
N VAL A 77 -34.26 -13.33 2.20
CA VAL A 77 -34.43 -13.04 3.63
C VAL A 77 -34.78 -11.58 3.87
N VAL A 78 -34.21 -10.63 3.13
CA VAL A 78 -34.58 -9.21 3.19
C VAL A 78 -35.98 -9.00 2.65
N LYS A 79 -36.43 -9.76 1.65
CA LYS A 79 -37.79 -9.68 1.11
C LYS A 79 -38.81 -10.32 2.06
N GLU A 80 -38.49 -11.45 2.68
CA GLU A 80 -39.29 -12.08 3.73
C GLU A 80 -39.35 -11.20 4.99
N THR A 81 -38.22 -10.63 5.42
CA THR A 81 -38.16 -9.66 6.53
C THR A 81 -38.89 -8.37 6.17
N GLN A 82 -38.81 -7.90 4.92
CA GLN A 82 -39.58 -6.73 4.47
C GLN A 82 -41.07 -7.03 4.41
N GLU A 83 -41.50 -8.23 4.02
CA GLU A 83 -42.90 -8.65 3.97
C GLU A 83 -43.47 -8.92 5.40
N GLU A 84 -42.67 -9.45 6.32
CA GLU A 84 -43.02 -9.55 7.76
C GLU A 84 -43.05 -8.17 8.42
N MET A 85 -42.03 -7.33 8.20
CA MET A 85 -42.02 -5.95 8.68
C MET A 85 -43.15 -5.13 8.04
N GLN A 86 -43.57 -5.39 6.80
CA GLN A 86 -44.70 -4.67 6.17
C GLN A 86 -46.03 -4.94 6.91
N LYS A 87 -46.20 -6.14 7.48
CA LYS A 87 -47.38 -6.48 8.29
C LYS A 87 -47.36 -5.84 9.67
N ASP A 88 -46.18 -5.64 10.25
CA ASP A 88 -46.01 -4.98 11.55
C ASP A 88 -45.94 -3.43 11.43
N ILE A 89 -45.55 -2.90 10.26
CA ILE A 89 -45.39 -1.46 9.98
C ILE A 89 -46.71 -0.78 9.57
N GLU A 90 -47.79 -1.51 9.27
CA GLU A 90 -49.10 -0.88 9.05
C GLU A 90 -49.64 -0.14 10.30
N GLU A 91 -49.06 -0.34 11.49
CA GLU A 91 -49.41 0.44 12.69
C GLU A 91 -48.36 1.47 13.15
N GLU A 92 -47.13 1.51 12.62
CA GLU A 92 -46.15 2.52 13.07
C GLU A 92 -45.23 3.05 11.94
N GLN A 93 -45.49 4.29 11.54
CA GLN A 93 -44.83 4.99 10.44
C GLN A 93 -43.36 5.34 10.75
N VAL A 94 -42.41 4.74 10.01
CA VAL A 94 -41.01 5.23 9.93
C VAL A 94 -40.63 5.42 8.45
N PRO A 95 -40.16 6.61 8.02
CA PRO A 95 -39.95 6.91 6.59
C PRO A 95 -38.62 6.34 6.08
N VAL A 96 -38.68 5.59 4.98
CA VAL A 96 -37.53 5.06 4.24
C VAL A 96 -36.83 6.21 3.49
N LYS A 97 -35.59 6.55 3.88
CA LYS A 97 -34.81 7.64 3.26
C LYS A 97 -34.27 7.26 1.88
N SER A 98 -34.32 8.20 0.94
CA SER A 98 -33.91 8.01 -0.46
C SER A 98 -32.38 7.85 -0.62
N GLN A 99 -31.93 7.22 -1.72
CA GLN A 99 -30.50 7.03 -2.01
C GLN A 99 -29.72 8.36 -2.08
N GLU A 100 -30.39 9.44 -2.47
CA GLU A 100 -29.83 10.79 -2.50
C GLU A 100 -29.57 11.34 -1.09
N GLU A 101 -30.46 11.05 -0.13
CA GLU A 101 -30.27 11.42 1.28
C GLU A 101 -29.09 10.66 1.91
N ILE A 102 -28.88 9.40 1.54
CA ILE A 102 -27.72 8.61 2.00
C ILE A 102 -26.41 9.24 1.48
N ILE A 103 -26.38 9.65 0.20
CA ILE A 103 -25.22 10.32 -0.40
C ILE A 103 -25.00 11.70 0.25
N GLN A 104 -26.06 12.45 0.53
CA GLN A 104 -25.98 13.75 1.21
C GLN A 104 -25.49 13.59 2.66
N GLN A 105 -25.97 12.58 3.38
CA GLN A 105 -25.51 12.26 4.73
C GLN A 105 -24.03 11.87 4.73
N ALA A 106 -23.58 11.05 3.77
CA ALA A 106 -22.17 10.68 3.62
C ALA A 106 -21.27 11.87 3.25
N ARG A 107 -21.73 12.77 2.38
CA ARG A 107 -21.02 14.03 2.07
C ARG A 107 -20.95 14.93 3.30
N THR A 108 -22.06 15.06 4.03
CA THR A 108 -22.13 15.88 5.24
C THR A 108 -21.24 15.33 6.34
N SER A 109 -21.19 14.01 6.54
CA SER A 109 -20.31 13.38 7.52
C SER A 109 -18.83 13.54 7.15
N TYR A 110 -18.45 13.41 5.89
CA TYR A 110 -17.08 13.67 5.42
C TYR A 110 -16.66 15.14 5.59
N ILE A 111 -17.53 16.09 5.24
CA ILE A 111 -17.29 17.53 5.45
C ILE A 111 -17.19 17.86 6.95
N THR A 112 -18.01 17.24 7.78
CA THR A 112 -17.97 17.45 9.24
C THR A 112 -16.71 16.86 9.86
N TYR A 113 -16.28 15.67 9.44
CA TYR A 113 -15.04 15.03 9.87
C TYR A 113 -13.82 15.89 9.51
N THR A 114 -13.75 16.40 8.29
CA THR A 114 -12.64 17.27 7.85
C THR A 114 -12.63 18.62 8.55
N LYS A 115 -13.79 19.17 8.93
CA LYS A 115 -13.90 20.45 9.65
C LYS A 115 -13.43 20.37 11.12
N ASN A 116 -13.61 19.22 11.77
CA ASN A 116 -13.32 19.04 13.19
C ASN A 116 -12.02 18.27 13.45
N LYS A 117 -11.20 18.00 12.41
CA LYS A 117 -9.95 17.26 12.59
C LYS A 117 -9.01 18.05 13.51
N PRO A 118 -8.52 17.46 14.61
CA PRO A 118 -7.61 18.15 15.52
C PRO A 118 -6.31 18.51 14.78
N GLN A 119 -5.73 19.65 15.11
CA GLN A 119 -4.51 20.14 14.47
C GLN A 119 -3.29 19.81 15.32
N LEU A 120 -2.20 19.40 14.66
CA LEU A 120 -0.91 19.19 15.32
C LEU A 120 -0.27 20.52 15.69
N ASN A 121 0.33 20.56 16.87
CA ASN A 121 1.12 21.70 17.34
C ASN A 121 2.62 21.45 17.12
N PHE A 122 3.10 21.74 15.91
CA PHE A 122 4.51 21.55 15.57
C PHE A 122 5.48 22.43 16.39
N ASP A 123 5.00 23.48 17.06
CA ASP A 123 5.83 24.27 17.97
C ASP A 123 6.26 23.47 19.21
N ASN A 124 5.52 22.42 19.58
CA ASN A 124 5.84 21.57 20.73
C ASN A 124 7.00 20.61 20.45
N PHE A 125 7.00 19.98 19.27
CA PHE A 125 7.90 18.86 18.95
C PHE A 125 8.81 19.09 17.74
N GLY A 126 8.66 20.22 17.03
CA GLY A 126 9.54 20.64 15.95
C GLY A 126 9.04 20.34 14.55
N TYR A 127 9.72 20.95 13.58
CA TYR A 127 9.44 20.85 12.15
C TYR A 127 10.45 19.93 11.46
N ALA A 128 9.96 19.06 10.59
CA ALA A 128 10.77 18.23 9.72
C ALA A 128 10.10 18.09 8.35
N ASP A 129 10.92 17.94 7.32
CA ASP A 129 10.47 17.67 5.96
C ASP A 129 10.67 16.20 5.59
N ALA A 130 9.99 15.75 4.53
CA ALA A 130 10.14 14.40 3.99
C ALA A 130 11.60 14.06 3.57
N SER A 131 12.46 15.07 3.34
CA SER A 131 13.89 14.90 3.05
C SER A 131 14.70 14.48 4.28
N GLN A 132 14.21 14.78 5.48
CA GLN A 132 14.81 14.44 6.77
C GLN A 132 14.19 13.16 7.36
N LYS A 133 13.39 12.44 6.58
CA LYS A 133 12.70 11.23 7.04
C LYS A 133 13.69 10.20 7.58
N GLU A 134 13.46 9.81 8.82
CA GLU A 134 14.20 8.76 9.52
C GLU A 134 13.39 7.45 9.57
N ASP A 135 14.07 6.38 9.96
CA ASP A 135 13.43 5.10 10.21
C ASP A 135 12.78 5.09 11.60
N LEU A 136 11.49 5.44 11.66
CA LEU A 136 10.71 5.43 12.90
C LEU A 136 10.42 4.00 13.39
N THR A 137 10.62 2.97 12.56
CA THR A 137 10.41 1.57 12.97
C THR A 137 11.45 1.06 13.98
N ARG A 138 12.48 1.87 14.24
CA ARG A 138 13.44 1.68 15.34
C ARG A 138 12.75 1.74 16.72
N ILE A 139 11.61 2.41 16.84
CA ILE A 139 10.80 2.46 18.06
C ILE A 139 9.86 1.25 18.09
N ASN A 140 9.93 0.46 19.15
CA ASN A 140 9.05 -0.70 19.32
C ASN A 140 7.59 -0.24 19.43
N GLY A 141 6.72 -0.86 18.63
CA GLY A 141 5.30 -0.48 18.50
C GLY A 141 4.98 0.32 17.24
N ILE A 142 5.99 0.91 16.59
CA ILE A 142 5.86 1.56 15.28
C ILE A 142 6.19 0.55 14.17
N GLY A 143 5.14 0.02 13.53
CA GLY A 143 5.30 -0.78 12.31
C GLY A 143 5.30 0.09 11.04
N PRO A 144 5.61 -0.49 9.86
CA PRO A 144 5.66 0.25 8.58
C PRO A 144 4.38 1.01 8.24
N TYR A 145 3.21 0.45 8.62
CA TYR A 145 1.92 1.11 8.42
C TYR A 145 1.76 2.36 9.29
N ILE A 146 2.20 2.28 10.55
CA ILE A 146 2.12 3.39 11.50
C ILE A 146 3.11 4.49 11.13
N GLU A 147 4.33 4.09 10.76
CA GLU A 147 5.32 5.01 10.21
C GLU A 147 4.76 5.77 9.01
N GLN A 148 4.11 5.09 8.05
CA GLN A 148 3.48 5.76 6.92
C GLN A 148 2.43 6.79 7.38
N LYS A 149 1.57 6.42 8.33
CA LYS A 149 0.54 7.32 8.87
C LYS A 149 1.13 8.54 9.58
N LEU A 150 2.21 8.36 10.33
CA LEU A 150 2.94 9.45 10.98
C LEU A 150 3.54 10.42 9.95
N ASN A 151 4.16 9.88 8.88
CA ASN A 151 4.69 10.70 7.79
C ASN A 151 3.58 11.47 7.06
N GLU A 152 2.41 10.87 6.84
CA GLU A 152 1.25 11.53 6.21
C GLU A 152 0.77 12.77 7.00
N ILE A 153 0.99 12.79 8.32
CA ILE A 153 0.63 13.91 9.19
C ILE A 153 1.81 14.84 9.50
N GLY A 154 2.99 14.62 8.93
CA GLY A 154 4.15 15.51 9.05
C GLY A 154 5.14 15.16 10.18
N ILE A 155 5.07 13.95 10.72
CA ILE A 155 6.06 13.43 11.69
C ILE A 155 7.01 12.51 10.94
N TYR A 156 8.27 12.94 10.83
CA TYR A 156 9.28 12.30 9.98
C TYR A 156 10.52 11.81 10.75
N THR A 157 10.79 12.36 11.92
CA THR A 157 12.04 12.13 12.67
C THR A 157 11.79 11.56 14.05
N VAL A 158 12.79 10.86 14.59
CA VAL A 158 12.75 10.32 15.95
C VAL A 158 12.79 11.45 17.00
N ASP A 159 13.52 12.55 16.72
CA ASP A 159 13.58 13.75 17.56
C ASP A 159 12.21 14.44 17.75
N GLN A 160 11.34 14.40 16.73
CA GLN A 160 9.96 14.88 16.90
C GLN A 160 9.18 13.98 17.89
N ILE A 161 9.35 12.66 17.80
CA ILE A 161 8.65 11.72 18.68
C ILE A 161 9.13 11.86 20.12
N SER A 162 10.42 12.12 20.34
CA SER A 162 11.00 12.27 21.68
C SER A 162 10.52 13.54 22.41
N LYS A 163 9.94 14.51 21.69
CA LYS A 163 9.44 15.78 22.26
C LYS A 163 7.93 15.83 22.42
N LEU A 164 7.22 14.75 22.07
CA LEU A 164 5.76 14.72 22.15
C LEU A 164 5.27 14.86 23.59
N LYS A 165 4.29 15.74 23.78
CA LYS A 165 3.57 15.87 25.06
C LYS A 165 2.30 15.02 25.03
N GLU A 166 1.69 14.80 26.19
CA GLU A 166 0.42 14.06 26.30
C GLU A 166 -0.70 14.61 25.41
N GLU A 167 -0.75 15.94 25.22
CA GLU A 167 -1.70 16.58 24.32
C GLU A 167 -1.45 16.22 22.86
N ASP A 168 -0.19 16.22 22.42
CA ASP A 168 0.20 15.86 21.06
C ASP A 168 -0.06 14.38 20.80
N ILE A 169 0.22 13.51 21.77
CA ILE A 169 -0.06 12.07 21.69
C ILE A 169 -1.55 11.79 21.47
N ARG A 170 -2.44 12.49 22.19
CA ARG A 170 -3.89 12.36 22.00
C ARG A 170 -4.31 12.78 20.59
N VAL A 171 -3.81 13.92 20.11
CA VAL A 171 -4.11 14.43 18.76
C VAL A 171 -3.59 13.46 17.69
N ILE A 172 -2.35 13.00 17.81
CA ILE A 172 -1.74 12.05 16.88
C ILE A 172 -2.57 10.76 16.83
N THR A 173 -2.92 10.20 17.99
CA THR A 173 -3.72 8.97 18.09
C THR A 173 -5.03 9.08 17.31
N GLU A 174 -5.73 10.22 17.42
CA GLU A 174 -6.95 10.50 16.65
C GLU A 174 -6.67 10.67 15.16
N LEU A 175 -5.59 11.39 14.81
CA LEU A 175 -5.24 11.67 13.42
C LEU A 175 -4.85 10.44 12.59
N ILE A 176 -4.20 9.46 13.22
CA ILE A 176 -3.76 8.21 12.57
C ILE A 176 -4.74 7.04 12.78
N ASP A 177 -5.93 7.30 13.33
CA ASP A 177 -6.96 6.31 13.67
C ASP A 177 -6.40 5.12 14.47
N PHE A 178 -5.52 5.41 15.44
CA PHE A 178 -4.80 4.39 16.21
C PHE A 178 -5.48 4.08 17.54
N PHE A 179 -5.17 2.91 18.10
CA PHE A 179 -5.74 2.51 19.39
C PHE A 179 -5.22 3.43 20.51
N PRO A 180 -6.11 4.05 21.30
CA PRO A 180 -5.71 4.92 22.38
C PRO A 180 -4.88 4.17 23.44
N GLY A 181 -3.92 4.87 24.03
CA GLY A 181 -3.05 4.34 25.09
C GLY A 181 -1.88 3.48 24.58
N ARG A 182 -1.77 3.21 23.28
CA ARG A 182 -0.68 2.36 22.76
C ARG A 182 0.65 3.10 22.66
N ILE A 183 0.65 4.39 22.33
CA ILE A 183 1.85 5.22 22.25
C ILE A 183 2.53 5.30 23.62
N GLU A 184 1.72 5.41 24.67
CA GLU A 184 2.15 5.49 26.07
C GLU A 184 2.56 4.12 26.62
N ARG A 185 1.76 3.08 26.37
CA ARG A 185 2.05 1.72 26.86
C ARG A 185 3.32 1.14 26.23
N ASP A 186 3.53 1.41 24.95
CA ASP A 186 4.72 0.98 24.23
C ASP A 186 5.87 1.99 24.40
N ASP A 187 5.72 3.03 25.22
CA ASP A 187 6.73 4.04 25.57
C ASP A 187 7.51 4.60 24.38
N TRP A 188 6.78 5.14 23.38
CA TRP A 188 7.43 5.65 22.16
C TRP A 188 8.33 6.86 22.45
N VAL A 189 7.91 7.74 23.37
CA VAL A 189 8.66 8.95 23.70
C VAL A 189 9.98 8.59 24.38
N GLY A 190 9.97 7.72 25.41
CA GLY A 190 11.19 7.28 26.08
C GLY A 190 12.15 6.55 25.13
N GLN A 191 11.62 5.66 24.28
CA GLN A 191 12.44 5.01 23.26
C GLN A 191 13.03 5.99 22.23
N ALA A 192 12.30 7.03 21.87
CA ALA A 192 12.79 8.05 20.95
C ALA A 192 13.89 8.91 21.59
N GLU A 193 13.76 9.25 22.88
CA GLU A 193 14.80 9.96 23.64
C GLU A 193 16.12 9.17 23.64
N ASP A 194 16.05 7.85 23.88
CA ASP A 194 17.23 6.97 23.87
C ASP A 194 17.94 6.91 22.51
N LEU A 195 17.23 7.17 21.41
CA LEU A 195 17.75 7.14 20.05
C LEU A 195 18.30 8.49 19.57
N THR A 196 17.99 9.58 20.27
CA THR A 196 18.32 10.98 19.87
C THR A 196 19.64 11.48 20.49
N VAL A 197 20.36 10.59 21.18
CA VAL A 197 21.66 10.86 21.87
C VAL A 197 22.79 11.20 20.91
#